data_AF-A0A382AFF8-F1
#
_entry.id   AF-A0A382AFF8-F1
#
_cell.length_a   1.000
_cell.length_b   1.000
_cell.length_c   1.000
_cell.angle_alpha   90.00
_cell.angle_beta   90.00
_cell.angle_gamma   90.00
#
_symmetry.space_group_name_H-M   'P 1'
#
loop_
_entity.id
_entity.type
_entity.pdbx_description
1 polymer ?
#
loop_
_entity_poly.entity_id
_entity_poly.type
_entity_poly.pdbx_seq_one_letter_code
_entity_poly.pdbx_strand_id
1 'polypeptide(L)' 'MDIDIILEPNLPPSQVKELGIIAEEYGIRALWTSNYFSHWDGFLSLVPLAASTKKLVFGP' A
#
# COMPACT_ATOMS: atom_id res chain seq x y z
N MET A 1 -11.54 -16.33 -2.76
CA MET A 1 -10.09 -16.47 -3.02
C MET A 1 -9.51 -15.10 -2.77
N ASP A 2 -8.51 -15.03 -1.92
CA ASP A 2 -7.93 -13.75 -1.48
C ASP A 2 -6.64 -13.50 -2.24
N ILE A 3 -6.50 -12.30 -2.76
CA ILE A 3 -5.33 -11.87 -3.51
C ILE A 3 -4.71 -10.70 -2.74
N ASP A 4 -3.40 -10.80 -2.55
CA ASP A 4 -2.59 -9.77 -1.93
C ASP A 4 -1.54 -9.29 -2.95
N ILE A 5 -1.11 -8.05 -2.81
CA ILE A 5 -0.06 -7.44 -3.63
C ILE A 5 1.07 -6.95 -2.73
N ILE A 6 2.31 -7.05 -3.22
CA ILE A 6 3.50 -6.50 -2.57
C ILE A 6 4.07 -5.43 -3.50
N LEU A 7 4.27 -4.23 -2.95
CA LEU A 7 4.93 -3.13 -3.64
C LEU A 7 6.38 -3.01 -3.16
N GLU A 8 7.29 -2.84 -4.12
CA GLU A 8 8.63 -2.37 -3.80
C GLU A 8 8.56 -0.94 -3.25
N PRO A 9 9.36 -0.58 -2.23
CA PRO A 9 9.33 0.74 -1.60
C PRO A 9 10.09 1.79 -2.42
N ASN A 10 10.04 1.67 -3.74
CA ASN A 10 10.59 2.62 -4.71
C ASN A 10 9.53 3.61 -5.23
N LEU A 11 8.28 3.47 -4.80
CA LEU A 11 7.17 4.35 -5.16
C LEU A 11 6.99 5.48 -4.13
N PRO A 12 6.73 6.72 -4.57
CA PRO A 12 6.35 7.80 -3.66
C PRO A 12 5.00 7.51 -2.98
N PRO A 13 4.74 8.05 -1.77
CA PRO A 13 3.50 7.81 -1.02
C PRO A 13 2.20 8.12 -1.78
N SER A 14 2.24 9.08 -2.71
CA SER A 14 1.10 9.41 -3.57
C SER A 14 0.73 8.29 -4.53
N GLN A 15 1.72 7.58 -5.08
CA GLN A 15 1.48 6.44 -5.98
C GLN A 15 1.06 5.19 -5.20
N VAL A 16 1.61 4.97 -4.00
CA VAL A 16 1.14 3.91 -3.10
C VAL A 16 -0.34 4.09 -2.77
N LYS A 17 -0.77 5.33 -2.48
CA LYS A 17 -2.19 5.66 -2.30
C LYS A 17 -3.03 5.34 -3.53
N GLU A 18 -2.62 5.81 -4.71
CA GLU A 18 -3.38 5.59 -5.95
C GLU A 18 -3.56 4.10 -6.25
N LEU A 19 -2.47 3.33 -6.16
CA LEU A 19 -2.50 1.88 -6.36
C LEU A 19 -3.36 1.18 -5.32
N GLY A 20 -3.31 1.59 -4.06
CA GLY A 20 -4.12 0.98 -3.01
C GLY A 20 -5.62 1.29 -3.13
N ILE A 21 -6.00 2.48 -3.60
CA ILE A 21 -7.42 2.77 -3.93
C ILE A 21 -7.91 1.83 -5.03
N ILE A 22 -7.13 1.70 -6.11
CA ILE A 22 -7.46 0.81 -7.22
C ILE A 22 -7.51 -0.64 -6.71
N ALA A 23 -6.53 -1.07 -5.91
CA ALA A 23 -6.51 -2.42 -5.34
C ALA A 23 -7.79 -2.72 -4.54
N GLU A 24 -8.24 -1.79 -3.69
CA GLU A 24 -9.48 -1.93 -2.93
C GLU A 24 -10.71 -2.04 -3.85
N GLU A 25 -10.80 -1.23 -4.90
CA GLU A 25 -11.91 -1.25 -5.87
C GLU A 25 -12.01 -2.57 -6.63
N TYR A 26 -10.86 -3.19 -6.93
CA TYR A 26 -10.79 -4.48 -7.62
C TYR A 26 -10.93 -5.69 -6.67
N GLY A 27 -11.13 -5.45 -5.37
CA GLY A 27 -11.32 -6.52 -4.38
C GLY A 27 -10.04 -7.24 -3.96
N ILE A 28 -8.87 -6.59 -4.13
CA ILE A 28 -7.63 -7.04 -3.48
C ILE A 28 -7.82 -6.96 -1.97
N ARG A 29 -7.39 -8.01 -1.27
CA ARG A 29 -7.53 -8.09 0.17
C ARG A 29 -6.48 -7.23 0.88
N ALA A 30 -5.22 -7.36 0.48
CA ALA A 30 -4.13 -6.65 1.14
C ALA A 30 -3.06 -6.08 0.20
N LEU A 31 -2.43 -4.99 0.64
CA LEU A 31 -1.28 -4.35 0.02
C LEU A 31 -0.15 -4.26 1.04
N TRP A 32 1.00 -4.83 0.70
CA TRP A 32 2.19 -4.84 1.55
C TRP A 32 3.30 -3.99 0.93
N THR A 33 4.14 -3.37 1.76
CA THR A 33 5.35 -2.67 1.29
C THR A 33 6.57 -3.31 1.93
N SER A 34 7.67 -3.50 1.20
CA SER A 34 8.91 -3.89 1.87
C SER A 34 9.46 -2.71 2.68
N ASN A 35 10.07 -2.95 3.83
CA ASN A 35 10.67 -1.89 4.65
C ASN A 35 12.20 -1.99 4.67
N TYR A 36 12.86 -1.14 3.88
CA TYR A 36 14.32 -1.09 3.77
C TYR A 36 14.87 0.27 4.20
N PHE A 37 16.04 0.27 4.86
CA PHE A 37 16.63 1.50 5.41
C PHE A 37 16.91 2.58 4.35
N SER A 38 17.19 2.19 3.11
CA SER A 38 17.60 3.08 2.01
C SER A 38 16.45 3.45 1.06
N HIS A 39 15.21 3.27 1.49
CA HIS A 39 14.00 3.52 0.69
C HIS A 39 13.03 4.44 1.43
N TRP A 40 11.88 4.72 0.83
CA TRP A 40 10.80 5.40 1.54
C TRP A 40 10.40 4.61 2.78
N ASP A 41 10.17 5.30 3.90
CA ASP A 41 9.73 4.67 5.14
C ASP A 41 8.38 3.97 4.91
N GLY A 42 8.32 2.67 5.18
CA GLY A 42 7.14 1.85 4.86
C GLY A 42 5.88 2.30 5.59
N PHE A 43 6.00 2.75 6.85
CA PHE A 43 4.85 3.23 7.62
C PHE A 43 4.36 4.59 7.13
N LEU A 44 5.27 5.55 6.94
CA LEU A 44 4.91 6.89 6.48
C LEU A 44 4.38 6.88 5.05
N SER A 45 4.87 5.98 4.20
CA SER A 45 4.38 5.82 2.82
C SER A 45 2.95 5.33 2.75
N LEU A 46 2.48 4.61 3.76
CA LEU A 46 1.12 4.07 3.85
C LEU A 46 0.13 5.04 4.52
N VAL A 47 0.58 6.14 5.14
CA VAL A 47 -0.32 7.11 5.80
C VAL A 47 -1.38 7.70 4.84
N PRO A 48 -1.03 8.15 3.62
CA PRO A 48 -2.03 8.66 2.69
C PRO A 48 -3.00 7.58 2.19
N LEU A 49 -2.54 6.34 2.09
CA LEU A 49 -3.37 5.19 1.76
C LEU A 49 -4.40 4.94 2.87
N ALA A 50 -3.95 4.88 4.13
CA ALA A 50 -4.80 4.71 5.30
C ALA A 50 -5.92 5.75 5.39
N ALA A 51 -5.63 6.99 5.02
CA ALA A 51 -6.63 8.06 4.99
C ALA A 51 -7.65 7.94 3.84
N SER A 52 -7.39 7.10 2.83
CA SER A 52 -8.15 7.05 1.58
C SER A 52 -8.91 5.73 1.35
N THR A 53 -8.55 4.65 2.04
CA THR A 53 -9.20 3.33 1.94
C THR A 53 -9.97 2.96 3.21
N LYS A 54 -10.91 2.01 3.13
CA LYS A 54 -11.78 1.64 4.27
C LYS A 54 -11.78 0.14 4.62
N LYS A 55 -11.39 -0.71 3.70
CA LYS A 55 -11.48 -2.18 3.77
C LYS A 55 -10.15 -2.86 3.49
N LEU A 56 -9.29 -2.24 2.68
CA LEU A 56 -7.98 -2.76 2.32
C LEU A 56 -7.12 -2.97 3.56
N VAL A 57 -6.54 -4.16 3.69
CA VAL A 57 -5.51 -4.45 4.70
C VAL A 57 -4.17 -3.99 4.17
N PHE A 58 -3.33 -3.36 5.00
CA PHE A 58 -2.00 -2.97 4.56
C PHE A 58 -1.01 -2.88 5.71
N GLY A 59 0.27 -2.95 5.37
CA GLY A 59 1.38 -2.82 6.29
C GLY A 59 2.74 -2.94 5.59
N PRO A 60 3.83 -2.60 6.30
CA PRO A 60 5.17 -2.97 5.90
C PRO A 60 5.48 -4.46 6.15
#